data_AF-A0AA89B7R7-F1
#
_entry.id   AF-A0AA89B7R7-F1
#
_cell.length_a   1.000
_cell.length_b   1.000
_cell.length_c   1.000
_cell.angle_alpha   90.00
_cell.angle_beta   90.00
_cell.angle_gamma   90.00
#
_symmetry.space_group_name_H-M   'P 1'
#
loop_
_entity.id
_entity.type
_entity.pdbx_description
1 polymer ?
#
loop_
_entity_poly.entity_id
_entity_poly.type
_entity_poly.pdbx_seq_one_letter_code
_entity_poly.pdbx_strand_id
1 'polypeptide(L)'
;MGSLPLVVENCHGILQVFSDGSIFRLDNIDFNIPVQDDGSVIWKDCPFDKTNNLHLRLYKPAAAATKLPVVYYFHGGGFCVGSRTWPNFHNCCLRLASGLQALVVAPDYRLAPEHRLPAAVEDAVCAVEWLKCEGLSENPDAWLCEGVDIDRVFVIGDSSGGNMAHHLAVRLGPGSPELDPVRIRGYVLLAPFFGGTVRTKSEAEGQPEPLQNLDILDRYGFLAFVHICMATTCFDKETSD
;
A
#
# COMPACT_ATOMS: atom_id res chain seq x y z
N MET A 1 7.27 8.26 -41.58
CA MET A 1 7.51 7.23 -40.56
C MET A 1 7.87 7.95 -39.28
N GLY A 2 7.07 7.82 -38.22
CA GLY A 2 7.45 8.36 -36.91
C GLY A 2 8.59 7.52 -36.33
N SER A 3 9.55 8.16 -35.66
CA SER A 3 10.59 7.47 -34.89
C SER A 3 9.93 6.62 -33.79
N LEU A 4 10.49 5.45 -33.50
CA LEU A 4 10.05 4.63 -32.36
C LEU A 4 10.25 5.41 -31.04
N PRO A 5 9.33 5.29 -30.07
CA PRO A 5 9.48 5.92 -28.76
C PRO A 5 10.75 5.44 -28.05
N LEU A 6 11.46 6.36 -27.40
CA LEU A 6 12.68 6.06 -26.64
C LEU A 6 12.35 5.88 -25.17
N VAL A 7 13.05 5.00 -24.46
CA VAL A 7 12.93 4.89 -22.99
C VAL A 7 13.52 6.14 -22.35
N VAL A 8 12.69 6.90 -21.62
CA VAL A 8 13.09 8.11 -20.88
C VAL A 8 13.30 7.83 -19.40
N GLU A 9 12.59 6.86 -18.84
CA GLU A 9 12.81 6.37 -17.47
C GLU A 9 12.88 4.86 -17.45
N ASN A 10 13.81 4.31 -16.66
CA ASN A 10 14.00 2.88 -16.51
C ASN A 10 14.26 2.50 -15.05
N CYS A 11 13.30 1.81 -14.44
CA CYS A 11 13.36 1.30 -13.09
C CYS A 11 13.74 -0.19 -13.13
N HIS A 12 15.03 -0.50 -13.34
CA HIS A 12 15.58 -1.86 -13.42
C HIS A 12 14.88 -2.80 -14.42
N GLY A 13 14.31 -2.26 -15.51
CA GLY A 13 13.55 -3.02 -16.50
C GLY A 13 12.16 -3.47 -16.02
N ILE A 14 11.80 -3.20 -14.75
CA ILE A 14 10.50 -3.51 -14.18
C ILE A 14 9.46 -2.50 -14.63
N LEU A 15 9.83 -1.22 -14.66
CA LEU A 15 8.99 -0.13 -15.13
C LEU A 15 9.81 0.73 -16.09
N GLN A 16 9.26 0.96 -17.28
CA GLN A 16 9.85 1.84 -18.28
C GLN A 16 8.81 2.86 -18.73
N VAL A 17 9.22 4.12 -18.83
CA VAL A 17 8.42 5.20 -19.42
C VAL A 17 9.06 5.58 -20.74
N PHE A 18 8.25 5.70 -21.79
CA PHE A 18 8.72 6.07 -23.12
C PHE A 18 8.47 7.54 -23.42
N SER A 19 9.18 8.07 -24.42
CA SER A 19 9.14 9.48 -24.81
C SER A 19 7.77 9.96 -25.32
N ASP A 20 6.90 9.04 -25.71
CA ASP A 20 5.51 9.33 -26.10
C ASP A 20 4.51 9.26 -24.93
N GLY A 21 5.00 9.01 -23.71
CA GLY A 21 4.20 8.86 -22.50
C GLY A 21 3.65 7.45 -22.28
N SER A 22 3.87 6.50 -23.19
CA SER A 22 3.51 5.11 -22.97
C SER A 22 4.37 4.50 -21.85
N ILE A 23 3.82 3.50 -21.17
CA ILE A 23 4.42 2.86 -20.00
C ILE A 23 4.44 1.37 -20.23
N PHE A 24 5.57 0.74 -19.93
CA PHE A 24 5.71 -0.70 -19.83
C PHE A 24 5.98 -1.05 -18.38
N ARG A 25 5.19 -1.95 -17.81
CA ARG A 25 5.43 -2.53 -16.49
C ARG A 25 5.48 -4.05 -16.64
N LEU A 26 6.50 -4.68 -16.08
CA LEU A 26 6.67 -6.12 -16.13
C LEU A 26 5.64 -6.79 -15.21
N ASP A 27 4.76 -7.62 -15.79
CA ASP A 27 3.66 -8.26 -15.06
C ASP A 27 4.15 -9.32 -14.06
N ASN A 28 5.24 -10.02 -14.39
CA ASN A 28 5.77 -11.10 -13.55
C ASN A 28 7.27 -10.90 -13.33
N ILE A 29 7.61 -10.48 -12.12
CA ILE A 29 9.00 -10.34 -11.69
C ILE A 29 9.40 -11.63 -10.99
N ASP A 30 10.42 -12.30 -11.52
CA ASP A 30 11.03 -13.42 -10.82
C ASP A 30 11.89 -12.90 -9.67
N PHE A 31 11.28 -12.79 -8.50
CA PHE A 31 11.99 -12.41 -7.29
C PHE A 31 12.92 -13.51 -6.77
N ASN A 32 12.89 -14.72 -7.33
CA ASN A 32 13.49 -15.92 -6.75
C ASN A 32 13.11 -16.09 -5.25
N ILE A 33 11.88 -15.71 -4.90
CA ILE A 33 11.30 -15.85 -3.57
C ILE A 33 10.18 -16.89 -3.68
N PRO A 34 10.38 -18.13 -3.21
CA PRO A 34 9.32 -19.12 -3.21
C PRO A 34 8.20 -18.70 -2.24
N VAL A 35 6.95 -18.98 -2.62
CA VAL A 35 5.81 -18.83 -1.71
C VAL A 35 5.95 -19.83 -0.57
N GLN A 36 5.82 -19.36 0.66
CA GLN A 36 5.92 -20.15 1.89
C GLN A 36 4.53 -20.34 2.50
N ASP A 37 3.71 -21.16 1.84
CA ASP A 37 2.34 -21.48 2.29
C ASP A 37 2.31 -22.94 2.82
N ASP A 38 2.13 -23.08 4.12
CA ASP A 38 2.00 -24.37 4.82
C ASP A 38 0.54 -24.79 5.03
N GLY A 39 -0.42 -24.04 4.48
CA GLY A 39 -1.85 -24.27 4.63
C GLY A 39 -2.44 -23.83 5.97
N SER A 40 -1.65 -23.24 6.88
CA SER A 40 -2.15 -22.71 8.16
C SER A 40 -3.00 -21.44 8.00
N VAL A 41 -2.87 -20.75 6.87
CA VAL A 41 -3.61 -19.53 6.54
C VAL A 41 -4.35 -19.74 5.22
N ILE A 42 -5.65 -19.48 5.24
CA ILE A 42 -6.48 -19.46 4.02
C ILE A 42 -6.58 -18.02 3.51
N TRP A 43 -6.68 -17.86 2.19
CA TRP A 43 -6.79 -16.55 1.57
C TRP A 43 -7.74 -16.54 0.37
N LYS A 44 -8.27 -15.36 0.06
CA LYS A 44 -9.13 -15.12 -1.11
C LYS A 44 -9.01 -13.68 -1.59
N ASP A 45 -9.26 -13.47 -2.87
CA ASP A 45 -9.34 -12.14 -3.46
C ASP A 45 -10.80 -11.69 -3.56
N CYS A 46 -11.04 -10.39 -3.34
CA CYS A 46 -12.32 -9.76 -3.63
C CYS A 46 -12.13 -8.34 -4.17
N PRO A 47 -13.02 -7.88 -5.07
CA PRO A 47 -13.02 -6.49 -5.52
C PRO A 47 -13.45 -5.57 -4.37
N PHE A 48 -12.83 -4.40 -4.26
CA PHE A 48 -13.26 -3.37 -3.31
C PHE A 48 -13.59 -2.03 -3.98
N ASP A 49 -13.04 -1.77 -5.17
CA ASP A 49 -13.44 -0.65 -6.01
C ASP A 49 -13.56 -1.09 -7.47
N LYS A 50 -14.80 -1.20 -7.95
CA LYS A 50 -15.11 -1.61 -9.33
C LYS A 50 -14.73 -0.54 -10.35
N THR A 51 -14.73 0.73 -9.96
CA THR A 51 -14.49 1.86 -10.88
C THR A 51 -13.04 1.88 -11.33
N ASN A 52 -12.11 1.67 -10.39
CA ASN A 52 -10.68 1.59 -10.65
C ASN A 52 -10.16 0.14 -10.82
N ASN A 53 -11.06 -0.85 -10.86
CA ASN A 53 -10.73 -2.27 -10.94
C ASN A 53 -9.78 -2.76 -9.82
N LEU A 54 -9.91 -2.20 -8.62
CA LEU A 54 -9.05 -2.53 -7.49
C LEU A 54 -9.60 -3.72 -6.69
N HIS A 55 -8.66 -4.56 -6.30
CA HIS A 55 -8.91 -5.79 -5.56
C HIS A 55 -8.06 -5.80 -4.30
N LEU A 56 -8.54 -6.52 -3.29
CA LEU A 56 -7.78 -6.80 -2.09
C LEU A 56 -7.74 -8.31 -1.86
N ARG A 57 -6.74 -8.75 -1.12
CA ARG A 57 -6.62 -10.12 -0.65
C ARG A 57 -6.86 -10.17 0.85
N LEU A 58 -7.76 -11.06 1.25
CA LEU A 58 -7.98 -11.39 2.65
C LEU A 58 -7.16 -12.62 3.01
N TYR A 59 -6.55 -12.61 4.19
CA TYR A 59 -5.84 -13.74 4.77
C TYR A 59 -6.34 -14.00 6.18
N LYS A 60 -6.66 -15.25 6.50
CA LYS A 60 -7.16 -15.64 7.82
C LYS A 60 -6.50 -16.95 8.28
N PRO A 61 -6.12 -17.09 9.56
CA PRO A 61 -5.80 -18.40 10.12
C PRO A 61 -6.93 -19.40 9.84
N ALA A 62 -6.57 -20.60 9.36
CA ALA A 62 -7.54 -21.64 9.02
C ALA A 62 -8.37 -22.08 10.24
N ALA A 63 -7.74 -22.13 11.42
CA ALA A 63 -8.35 -22.45 12.70
C ALA A 63 -8.36 -21.22 13.63
N ALA A 64 -9.28 -20.30 13.41
CA ALA A 64 -9.49 -19.16 14.31
C ALA A 64 -10.45 -19.54 15.46
N ALA A 65 -9.97 -19.44 16.71
CA ALA A 65 -10.75 -19.78 17.91
C ALA A 65 -11.54 -18.58 18.48
N THR A 66 -11.15 -17.35 18.13
CA THR A 66 -11.73 -16.10 18.64
C THR A 66 -11.89 -15.08 17.51
N LYS A 67 -12.63 -13.99 17.78
CA LYS A 67 -12.65 -12.83 16.89
C LYS A 67 -11.23 -12.28 16.67
N LEU A 68 -10.87 -12.12 15.41
CA LEU A 68 -9.55 -11.69 14.99
C LEU A 68 -9.48 -10.17 14.91
N PRO A 69 -8.39 -9.52 15.38
CA PRO A 69 -8.11 -8.14 14.97
C PRO A 69 -7.93 -8.07 13.45
N VAL A 70 -8.14 -6.89 12.88
CA VAL A 70 -7.94 -6.63 11.45
C VAL A 70 -6.63 -5.89 11.24
N VAL A 71 -5.83 -6.33 10.28
CA VAL A 71 -4.57 -5.70 9.91
C VAL A 71 -4.61 -5.35 8.43
N TYR A 72 -4.63 -4.07 8.11
CA TYR A 72 -4.37 -3.62 6.75
C TYR A 72 -2.87 -3.70 6.47
N TYR A 73 -2.47 -4.32 5.37
CA TYR A 73 -1.10 -4.34 4.89
C TYR A 73 -1.01 -3.67 3.53
N PHE A 74 -0.32 -2.53 3.48
CA PHE A 74 -0.04 -1.81 2.25
C PHE A 74 1.38 -2.11 1.78
N HIS A 75 1.51 -2.62 0.56
CA HIS A 75 2.79 -3.03 0.01
C HIS A 75 3.69 -1.83 -0.38
N GLY A 76 5.00 -2.08 -0.42
CA GLY A 76 6.00 -1.15 -0.96
C GLY A 76 6.10 -1.15 -2.49
N GLY A 77 7.11 -0.45 -3.01
CA GLY A 77 7.36 -0.32 -4.45
C GLY A 77 7.38 1.12 -4.98
N GLY A 78 7.62 2.09 -4.10
CA GLY A 78 7.79 3.50 -4.49
C GLY A 78 6.57 4.12 -5.14
N PHE A 79 5.37 3.57 -4.87
CA PHE A 79 4.10 3.88 -5.56
C PHE A 79 4.06 3.51 -7.05
N CYS A 80 5.14 2.96 -7.60
CA CYS A 80 5.31 2.77 -9.02
C CYS A 80 5.24 1.30 -9.45
N VAL A 81 5.49 0.38 -8.53
CA VAL A 81 5.46 -1.07 -8.77
C VAL A 81 4.89 -1.79 -7.55
N GLY A 82 4.62 -3.08 -7.69
CA GLY A 82 4.09 -3.92 -6.62
C GLY A 82 2.67 -4.39 -6.89
N SER A 83 2.28 -5.47 -6.22
CA SER A 83 0.91 -5.96 -6.16
C SER A 83 0.74 -6.85 -4.93
N ARG A 84 -0.47 -6.91 -4.38
CA ARG A 84 -0.90 -7.89 -3.36
C ARG A 84 -0.54 -9.34 -3.71
N THR A 85 -0.36 -9.63 -5.01
CA THR A 85 -0.09 -10.97 -5.53
C THR A 85 1.39 -11.35 -5.54
N TRP A 86 2.31 -10.40 -5.37
CA TRP A 86 3.75 -10.71 -5.45
C TRP A 86 4.21 -11.59 -4.28
N PRO A 87 5.12 -12.57 -4.50
CA PRO A 87 5.49 -13.56 -3.49
C PRO A 87 6.02 -12.98 -2.17
N ASN A 88 6.80 -11.89 -2.23
CA ASN A 88 7.35 -11.24 -1.04
C ASN A 88 6.25 -10.62 -0.15
N PHE A 89 5.29 -9.92 -0.75
CA PHE A 89 4.17 -9.32 -0.04
C PHE A 89 3.17 -10.39 0.43
N HIS A 90 2.93 -11.40 -0.40
CA HIS A 90 2.10 -12.55 -0.06
C HIS A 90 2.65 -13.30 1.17
N ASN A 91 3.94 -13.64 1.16
CA ASN A 91 4.61 -14.30 2.29
C ASN A 91 4.57 -13.43 3.56
N CYS A 92 4.69 -12.11 3.43
CA CYS A 92 4.55 -11.20 4.56
C CYS A 92 3.13 -11.27 5.16
N CYS A 93 2.09 -11.26 4.32
CA CYS A 93 0.70 -11.37 4.77
C CYS A 93 0.39 -12.73 5.43
N LEU A 94 0.93 -13.84 4.90
CA LEU A 94 0.81 -15.16 5.54
C LEU A 94 1.42 -15.15 6.95
N ARG A 95 2.63 -14.58 7.09
CA ARG A 95 3.32 -14.47 8.38
C ARG A 95 2.59 -13.55 9.35
N LEU A 96 2.05 -12.43 8.88
CA LEU A 96 1.24 -11.52 9.69
C LEU A 96 -0.03 -12.20 10.18
N ALA A 97 -0.77 -12.87 9.30
CA ALA A 97 -2.02 -13.55 9.64
C ALA A 97 -1.79 -14.66 10.69
N SER A 98 -0.82 -15.54 10.44
CA SER A 98 -0.48 -16.64 11.35
C SER A 98 0.14 -16.15 12.67
N GLY A 99 1.12 -15.25 12.60
CA GLY A 99 1.86 -14.78 13.77
C GLY A 99 1.07 -13.86 14.70
N LEU A 100 0.20 -13.01 14.14
CA LEU A 100 -0.63 -12.10 14.94
C LEU A 100 -2.01 -12.67 15.26
N GLN A 101 -2.36 -13.84 14.69
CA GLN A 101 -3.72 -14.38 14.74
C GLN A 101 -4.74 -13.31 14.33
N ALA A 102 -4.55 -12.76 13.13
CA ALA A 102 -5.29 -11.61 12.61
C ALA A 102 -5.90 -11.90 11.23
N LEU A 103 -6.99 -11.21 10.91
CA LEU A 103 -7.42 -11.09 9.51
C LEU A 103 -6.53 -10.02 8.85
N VAL A 104 -5.74 -10.40 7.85
CA VAL A 104 -4.94 -9.43 7.08
C VAL A 104 -5.68 -9.05 5.80
N VAL A 105 -5.78 -7.75 5.55
CA VAL A 105 -6.38 -7.15 4.35
C VAL A 105 -5.26 -6.50 3.55
N ALA A 106 -4.95 -7.02 2.37
CA ALA A 106 -3.90 -6.51 1.50
C ALA A 106 -4.51 -5.95 0.20
N PRO A 107 -4.83 -4.65 0.16
CA PRO A 107 -5.36 -4.00 -1.04
C PRO A 107 -4.25 -3.71 -2.06
N ASP A 108 -4.58 -3.84 -3.34
CA ASP A 108 -3.87 -3.11 -4.38
C ASP A 108 -4.31 -1.63 -4.38
N TYR A 109 -3.45 -0.79 -4.93
CA TYR A 109 -3.71 0.63 -5.16
C TYR A 109 -3.20 1.02 -6.54
N ARG A 110 -3.75 2.10 -7.11
CA ARG A 110 -3.32 2.59 -8.42
C ARG A 110 -1.86 3.05 -8.36
N LEU A 111 -1.10 2.67 -9.40
CA LEU A 111 0.33 2.93 -9.48
C LEU A 111 0.64 4.17 -10.32
N ALA A 112 1.72 4.84 -9.94
CA ALA A 112 2.34 5.89 -10.71
C ALA A 112 3.28 5.33 -11.80
N PRO A 113 3.50 6.04 -12.92
CA PRO A 113 3.08 7.43 -13.18
C PRO A 113 1.69 7.59 -13.80
N GLU A 114 0.98 6.51 -14.12
CA GLU A 114 -0.40 6.55 -14.63
C GLU A 114 -1.34 7.28 -13.66
N HIS A 115 -1.17 6.98 -12.37
CA HIS A 115 -1.94 7.56 -11.28
C HIS A 115 -0.98 8.07 -10.20
N ARG A 116 -0.46 9.28 -10.43
CA ARG A 116 0.39 9.98 -9.46
C ARG A 116 -0.34 10.21 -8.15
N LEU A 117 0.42 10.43 -7.07
CA LEU A 117 -0.15 10.82 -5.78
C LEU A 117 -1.02 12.08 -5.94
N PRO A 118 -2.18 12.17 -5.25
CA PRO A 118 -2.59 11.37 -4.09
C PRO A 118 -3.36 10.06 -4.39
N ALA A 119 -3.46 9.59 -5.64
CA ALA A 119 -4.32 8.45 -6.01
C ALA A 119 -4.17 7.21 -5.11
N ALA A 120 -2.93 6.78 -4.83
CA ALA A 120 -2.69 5.62 -3.97
C ALA A 120 -3.18 5.82 -2.52
N VAL A 121 -3.10 7.05 -1.99
CA VAL A 121 -3.61 7.39 -0.64
C VAL A 121 -5.13 7.41 -0.63
N GLU A 122 -5.77 7.90 -1.70
CA GLU A 122 -7.23 7.85 -1.86
C GLU A 122 -7.72 6.41 -1.92
N ASP A 123 -7.02 5.54 -2.66
CA ASP A 123 -7.34 4.11 -2.75
C ASP A 123 -7.16 3.42 -1.40
N ALA A 124 -6.15 3.81 -0.62
CA ALA A 124 -5.94 3.32 0.73
C ALA A 124 -7.07 3.73 1.69
N VAL A 125 -7.60 4.95 1.57
CA VAL A 125 -8.80 5.38 2.32
C VAL A 125 -10.00 4.54 1.91
N CYS A 126 -10.23 4.38 0.60
CA CYS A 126 -11.32 3.58 0.05
C CYS A 126 -11.27 2.12 0.55
N ALA A 127 -10.08 1.52 0.59
CA ALA A 127 -9.88 0.17 1.10
C ALA A 127 -10.23 0.02 2.60
N VAL A 128 -9.99 1.05 3.40
CA VAL A 128 -10.38 1.04 4.83
C VAL A 128 -11.89 1.28 4.99
N GLU A 129 -12.46 2.20 4.21
CA GLU A 129 -13.91 2.43 4.17
C GLU A 129 -14.68 1.19 3.70
N TRP A 130 -14.10 0.37 2.84
CA TRP A 130 -14.68 -0.89 2.39
C TRP A 130 -15.03 -1.81 3.57
N LEU A 131 -14.19 -1.92 4.62
CA LEU A 131 -14.49 -2.74 5.80
C LEU A 131 -15.69 -2.21 6.58
N LYS A 132 -15.86 -0.89 6.66
CA LYS A 132 -17.05 -0.28 7.25
C LYS A 132 -18.29 -0.65 6.43
N CYS A 133 -18.21 -0.52 5.10
CA CYS A 133 -19.32 -0.87 4.20
C CYS A 133 -19.70 -2.35 4.29
N GLU A 134 -18.72 -3.26 4.36
CA GLU A 134 -18.98 -4.69 4.58
C GLU A 134 -19.67 -4.94 5.92
N GLY A 135 -19.21 -4.32 7.01
CA GLY A 135 -19.84 -4.46 8.33
C GLY A 135 -21.29 -3.96 8.41
N LEU A 136 -21.70 -3.09 7.48
CA LEU A 136 -23.06 -2.55 7.35
C LEU A 136 -23.89 -3.23 6.25
N SER A 137 -23.29 -4.12 5.46
CA SER A 137 -23.94 -4.77 4.32
C SER A 137 -25.03 -5.75 4.78
N GLU A 138 -26.10 -5.87 3.99
CA GLU A 138 -27.13 -6.91 4.19
C GLU A 138 -26.59 -8.32 3.95
N ASN A 139 -25.53 -8.45 3.14
CA ASN A 139 -24.84 -9.71 2.87
C ASN A 139 -23.33 -9.47 2.97
N PRO A 140 -22.77 -9.34 4.18
CA PRO A 140 -21.33 -9.14 4.34
C PRO A 140 -20.56 -10.38 3.91
N ASP A 141 -19.29 -10.19 3.58
CA ASP A 141 -18.37 -11.32 3.45
C ASP A 141 -18.40 -12.21 4.71
N ALA A 142 -18.56 -13.52 4.53
CA ALA A 142 -18.67 -14.47 5.64
C ALA A 142 -17.48 -14.45 6.62
N TRP A 143 -16.30 -14.01 6.18
CA TRP A 143 -15.14 -13.88 7.07
C TRP A 143 -15.25 -12.66 7.99
N LEU A 144 -16.03 -11.65 7.60
CA LEU A 144 -16.25 -10.41 8.34
C LEU A 144 -17.47 -10.49 9.28
N CYS A 145 -18.52 -11.23 8.94
CA CYS A 145 -19.75 -11.32 9.75
C CYS A 145 -19.51 -11.72 11.22
N GLU A 146 -18.71 -12.77 11.45
CA GLU A 146 -18.59 -13.40 12.77
C GLU A 146 -17.14 -13.49 13.26
N GLY A 147 -16.17 -13.29 12.35
CA GLY A 147 -14.78 -13.65 12.55
C GLY A 147 -13.85 -12.51 12.97
N VAL A 148 -14.31 -11.26 12.96
CA VAL A 148 -13.43 -10.09 13.18
C VAL A 148 -13.89 -9.14 14.27
N ASP A 149 -12.93 -8.41 14.80
CA ASP A 149 -13.09 -7.35 15.78
C ASP A 149 -12.70 -6.00 15.17
N ILE A 150 -13.71 -5.27 14.68
CA ILE A 150 -13.56 -3.98 14.02
C ILE A 150 -13.21 -2.82 14.99
N ASP A 151 -13.18 -3.07 16.31
CA ASP A 151 -12.64 -2.13 17.29
C ASP A 151 -11.11 -2.30 17.46
N ARG A 152 -10.52 -3.36 16.86
CA ARG A 152 -9.08 -3.65 16.86
C ARG A 152 -8.51 -3.70 15.44
N VAL A 153 -8.57 -2.56 14.74
CA VAL A 153 -7.95 -2.41 13.41
C VAL A 153 -6.57 -1.77 13.51
N PHE A 154 -5.60 -2.29 12.75
CA PHE A 154 -4.25 -1.76 12.64
C PHE A 154 -3.89 -1.58 11.18
N VAL A 155 -3.03 -0.60 10.89
CA VAL A 155 -2.50 -0.36 9.55
C VAL A 155 -0.99 -0.58 9.56
N ILE A 156 -0.50 -1.42 8.67
CA ILE A 156 0.91 -1.71 8.48
C ILE A 156 1.26 -1.41 7.03
N GLY A 157 2.44 -0.87 6.77
CA GLY A 157 2.95 -0.83 5.41
C GLY A 157 4.47 -0.73 5.36
N ASP A 158 5.04 -1.24 4.27
CA ASP A 158 6.47 -1.17 3.99
C ASP A 158 6.78 -0.13 2.91
N SER A 159 7.87 0.62 3.06
CA SER A 159 8.30 1.61 2.05
C SER A 159 7.18 2.60 1.68
N SER A 160 6.74 2.65 0.41
CA SER A 160 5.60 3.46 -0.02
C SER A 160 4.31 3.14 0.75
N GLY A 161 4.07 1.87 1.10
CA GLY A 161 2.95 1.49 1.96
C GLY A 161 3.06 2.05 3.38
N GLY A 162 4.28 2.18 3.92
CA GLY A 162 4.53 2.84 5.20
C GLY A 162 4.25 4.35 5.13
N ASN A 163 4.53 4.98 3.99
CA ASN A 163 4.14 6.36 3.72
C ASN A 163 2.61 6.50 3.63
N MET A 164 1.90 5.58 2.96
CA MET A 164 0.43 5.57 2.96
C MET A 164 -0.15 5.40 4.37
N ALA A 165 0.41 4.51 5.18
CA ALA A 165 0.01 4.33 6.57
C ALA A 165 0.14 5.64 7.37
N HIS A 166 1.21 6.41 7.15
CA HIS A 166 1.36 7.75 7.72
C HIS A 166 0.24 8.70 7.28
N HIS A 167 -0.01 8.82 5.98
CA HIS A 167 -1.05 9.73 5.47
C HIS A 167 -2.46 9.33 5.91
N LEU A 168 -2.75 8.04 6.02
CA LEU A 168 -3.99 7.55 6.62
C LEU A 168 -4.14 7.99 8.08
N ALA A 169 -3.07 7.90 8.88
CA ALA A 169 -3.10 8.34 10.27
C ALA A 169 -3.42 9.83 10.40
N VAL A 170 -2.79 10.66 9.55
CA VAL A 170 -3.03 12.11 9.53
C VAL A 170 -4.46 12.41 9.08
N ARG A 171 -4.95 11.73 8.04
CA ARG A 171 -6.27 11.99 7.44
C ARG A 171 -7.42 11.54 8.34
N LEU A 172 -7.33 10.34 8.91
CA LEU A 172 -8.42 9.75 9.70
C LEU A 172 -8.41 10.25 11.15
N GLY A 173 -7.28 10.74 11.63
CA GLY A 173 -7.13 11.27 12.99
C GLY A 173 -7.31 10.20 14.08
N PRO A 174 -7.19 10.62 15.36
CA PRO A 174 -7.29 9.70 16.49
C PRO A 174 -8.66 9.01 16.57
N GLY A 175 -8.65 7.68 16.63
CA GLY A 175 -9.86 6.88 16.77
C GLY A 175 -10.73 6.79 15.51
N SER A 176 -10.30 7.40 14.39
CA SER A 176 -10.95 7.33 13.08
C SER A 176 -12.47 7.53 13.11
N PRO A 177 -12.98 8.66 13.64
CA PRO A 177 -14.41 8.85 13.88
C PRO A 177 -15.27 8.75 12.61
N GLU A 178 -14.73 9.13 11.46
CA GLU A 178 -15.41 9.02 10.15
C GLU A 178 -15.68 7.55 9.74
N LEU A 179 -14.92 6.61 10.31
CA LEU A 179 -15.02 5.18 10.02
C LEU A 179 -15.94 4.42 10.98
N ASP A 180 -16.62 5.08 11.94
CA ASP A 180 -17.50 4.40 12.90
C ASP A 180 -18.46 3.42 12.21
N PRO A 181 -18.57 2.16 12.69
CA PRO A 181 -18.02 1.61 13.95
C PRO A 181 -16.56 1.08 13.89
N VAL A 182 -15.87 1.20 12.76
CA VAL A 182 -14.47 0.74 12.61
C VAL A 182 -13.52 1.69 13.33
N ARG A 183 -12.60 1.13 14.13
CA ARG A 183 -11.60 1.90 14.89
C ARG A 183 -10.19 1.44 14.63
N ILE A 184 -9.38 2.35 14.09
CA ILE A 184 -7.94 2.15 13.94
C ILE A 184 -7.24 2.45 15.27
N ARG A 185 -6.55 1.44 15.81
CA ARG A 185 -5.84 1.47 17.08
C ARG A 185 -4.36 1.78 16.96
N GLY A 186 -3.78 1.62 15.76
CA GLY A 186 -2.37 1.90 15.57
C GLY A 186 -1.90 1.77 14.12
N TYR A 187 -0.73 2.37 13.88
CA TYR A 187 -0.04 2.37 12.60
C TYR A 187 1.38 1.85 12.79
N VAL A 188 1.84 0.94 11.94
CA VAL A 188 3.21 0.40 11.94
C VAL A 188 3.85 0.72 10.59
N LEU A 189 4.89 1.55 10.63
CA LEU A 189 5.57 2.04 9.44
C LEU A 189 6.91 1.32 9.30
N LEU A 190 7.01 0.40 8.34
CA LEU A 190 8.22 -0.37 8.08
C LEU A 190 9.06 0.36 7.02
N ALA A 191 10.18 0.96 7.42
CA ALA A 191 11.07 1.72 6.52
C ALA A 191 10.29 2.66 5.58
N PRO A 192 9.45 3.58 6.11
CA PRO A 192 8.52 4.35 5.28
C PRO A 192 9.24 5.24 4.27
N PHE A 193 8.73 5.28 3.04
CA PHE A 193 9.31 6.02 1.93
C PHE A 193 9.01 7.52 2.04
N PHE A 194 9.95 8.26 2.61
CA PHE A 194 9.94 9.72 2.67
C PHE A 194 11.15 10.27 1.93
N GLY A 195 11.02 11.47 1.39
CA GLY A 195 12.08 12.12 0.62
C GLY A 195 12.12 13.63 0.84
N GLY A 196 13.24 14.22 0.41
CA GLY A 196 13.58 15.64 0.52
C GLY A 196 13.96 16.25 -0.84
N THR A 197 13.79 17.57 -1.02
CA THR A 197 14.48 18.32 -2.10
C THR A 197 15.97 18.45 -1.79
N VAL A 198 16.31 18.35 -0.50
CA VAL A 198 17.66 18.42 0.03
C VAL A 198 18.04 17.03 0.51
N ARG A 199 19.24 16.57 0.10
CA ARG A 199 19.80 15.30 0.57
C ARG A 199 20.06 15.34 2.06
N THR A 200 19.59 14.32 2.75
CA THR A 200 19.98 14.01 4.12
C THR A 200 21.43 13.49 4.15
N LYS A 201 22.05 13.49 5.33
CA LYS A 201 23.38 12.92 5.50
C LYS A 201 23.43 11.43 5.13
N SER A 202 22.40 10.66 5.49
CA SER A 202 22.30 9.24 5.14
C SER A 202 22.23 8.99 3.64
N GLU A 203 21.60 9.88 2.88
CA GLU A 203 21.61 9.78 1.41
C GLU A 203 22.95 10.23 0.82
N ALA A 204 23.60 11.25 1.39
CA ALA A 204 24.88 11.75 0.88
C ALA A 204 26.07 10.81 1.18
N GLU A 205 26.04 10.11 2.32
CA GLU A 205 27.16 9.36 2.88
C GLU A 205 26.87 7.85 2.98
N GLY A 206 25.66 7.42 2.64
CA GLY A 206 25.20 6.03 2.75
C GLY A 206 25.93 5.07 1.83
N GLN A 207 26.03 3.81 2.25
CA GLN A 207 26.53 2.75 1.38
C GLN A 207 25.50 2.43 0.30
N PRO A 208 25.93 2.19 -0.95
CA PRO A 208 25.00 1.85 -2.02
C PRO A 208 24.34 0.49 -1.79
N GLU A 209 23.01 0.48 -1.74
CA GLU A 209 22.23 -0.76 -1.71
C GLU A 209 21.97 -1.29 -3.13
N PRO A 210 22.09 -2.60 -3.41
CA PRO A 210 21.97 -3.10 -4.78
C PRO A 210 20.58 -2.89 -5.40
N LEU A 211 19.51 -3.02 -4.60
CA LEU A 211 18.13 -3.05 -5.08
C LEU A 211 17.35 -1.76 -4.78
N GLN A 212 17.58 -1.13 -3.61
CA GLN A 212 16.93 0.13 -3.20
C GLN A 212 17.98 1.26 -3.08
N ASN A 213 18.81 1.44 -4.11
CA ASN A 213 19.73 2.58 -4.17
C ASN A 213 19.01 3.92 -4.38
N LEU A 214 19.76 5.02 -4.22
CA LEU A 214 19.24 6.37 -4.38
C LEU A 214 18.72 6.66 -5.80
N ASP A 215 19.36 6.12 -6.85
CA ASP A 215 18.91 6.36 -8.23
C ASP A 215 17.49 5.82 -8.44
N ILE A 216 17.21 4.60 -7.98
CA ILE A 216 15.87 4.02 -8.12
C ILE A 216 14.83 4.74 -7.25
N LEU A 217 15.21 5.15 -6.03
CA LEU A 217 14.32 5.90 -5.13
C LEU A 217 13.99 7.29 -5.69
N ASP A 218 14.97 7.97 -6.28
CA ASP A 218 14.78 9.27 -6.95
C ASP A 218 13.83 9.14 -8.15
N ARG A 219 14.00 8.09 -8.97
CA ARG A 219 13.10 7.81 -10.10
C ARG A 219 11.68 7.56 -9.63
N TYR A 220 11.49 6.74 -8.60
CA TYR A 220 10.16 6.53 -8.01
C TYR A 220 9.56 7.83 -7.49
N GLY A 221 10.35 8.66 -6.80
CA GLY A 221 9.90 9.99 -6.39
C GLY A 221 9.46 10.84 -7.59
N PHE A 222 10.29 10.93 -8.63
CA PHE A 222 9.98 11.70 -9.83
C PHE A 222 8.71 11.20 -10.55
N LEU A 223 8.48 9.89 -10.57
CA LEU A 223 7.32 9.29 -11.22
C LEU A 223 6.05 9.40 -10.36
N ALA A 224 6.16 9.34 -9.03
CA ALA A 224 5.02 9.32 -8.12
C ALA A 224 4.48 10.71 -7.73
N PHE A 225 5.35 11.71 -7.56
CA PHE A 225 4.95 13.04 -7.08
C PHE A 225 4.66 14.00 -8.26
N VAL A 226 3.61 14.82 -8.15
CA VAL A 226 3.25 15.84 -9.16
C VAL A 226 4.06 17.10 -8.90
N HIS A 227 5.21 17.25 -9.58
CA HIS A 227 6.25 18.23 -9.24
C HIS A 227 6.79 18.04 -7.81
N ILE A 228 8.03 18.44 -7.54
CA ILE A 228 8.61 18.33 -6.20
C ILE A 228 7.99 19.41 -5.28
N CYS A 229 6.68 19.37 -5.07
CA CYS A 229 6.04 19.98 -3.93
C CYS A 229 5.99 18.90 -2.85
N MET A 230 7.05 18.92 -2.04
CA MET A 230 7.14 18.17 -0.80
C MET A 230 5.88 18.42 0.02
N ALA A 231 5.38 17.37 0.67
CA ALA A 231 4.46 17.50 1.79
C ALA A 231 5.14 18.25 2.94
N THR A 232 5.24 19.58 2.84
CA THR A 232 5.16 20.46 3.99
C THR A 232 3.68 20.71 4.22
N THR A 233 3.15 20.03 5.23
CA THR A 233 1.91 20.40 5.88
C THR A 233 1.92 21.89 6.22
N CYS A 234 1.22 22.70 5.44
CA CYS A 234 0.63 23.96 5.89
C CYS A 234 -0.88 23.76 5.79
N PHE A 235 -1.45 23.14 6.82
CA PHE A 235 -2.84 23.43 7.16
C PHE A 235 -2.83 24.84 7.73
N ASP A 236 -3.08 25.83 6.88
CA ASP A 236 -3.50 27.14 7.37
C ASP A 236 -4.82 26.93 8.10
N LYS A 237 -4.72 26.86 9.43
CA LYS A 237 -5.86 27.16 10.29
C LYS A 237 -6.15 28.64 10.09
N GLU A 238 -7.13 28.96 9.26
CA GLU A 238 -7.90 30.19 9.43
C GLU A 238 -8.59 30.11 10.80
N THR A 239 -7.91 30.63 11.82
CA THR A 239 -8.60 31.15 13.01
C THR A 239 -9.17 32.49 12.62
N SER A 240 -10.46 32.50 12.28
CA SER A 240 -11.26 33.72 12.29
C SER A 240 -11.86 33.89 13.69
N ASP A 241 -11.38 34.92 14.39
CA ASP A 241 -12.15 35.62 15.43
C ASP A 241 -13.36 36.32 14.80
#